data_AF-A0A5J6GKJ3-F1
#
_entry.id   AF-A0A5J6GKJ3-F1
#
_cell.length_a   1.000
_cell.length_b   1.000
_cell.length_c   1.000
_cell.angle_alpha   90.00
_cell.angle_beta   90.00
_cell.angle_gamma   90.00
#
_symmetry.space_group_name_H-M   'P 1'
#
loop_
_entity.id
_entity.type
_entity.pdbx_description
1 polymer ?
#
loop_
_entity_poly.entity_id
_entity_poly.type
_entity_poly.pdbx_seq_one_letter_code
_entity_poly.pdbx_strand_id
1 'polypeptide(L)' 'MDGLPDIARGEAERLANEIAIRESMVFLEGAAYTGPGPGLRTEARGKLMLNYLTDVRGERIVVVQVSWFG' A
#
# COMPACT_ATOMS: atom_id res chain seq x y z
N MET A 1 7.90 -10.48 -0.98
CA MET A 1 7.65 -10.61 0.49
C MET A 1 8.58 -11.61 1.14
N ASP A 2 9.42 -12.32 0.38
CA ASP A 2 10.36 -13.29 0.94
C ASP A 2 11.41 -12.59 1.80
N GLY A 3 11.68 -13.14 2.98
CA GLY A 3 12.59 -12.56 3.98
C GLY A 3 11.93 -11.69 5.07
N LEU A 4 10.62 -11.42 5.00
CA LEU A 4 9.89 -10.78 6.10
C LEU A 4 9.50 -11.79 7.19
N PRO A 5 9.56 -11.42 8.49
CA PRO A 5 8.95 -12.20 9.56
C PRO A 5 7.44 -12.39 9.32
N ASP A 6 6.88 -13.51 9.79
CA ASP A 6 5.45 -13.81 9.58
C ASP A 6 4.52 -12.74 10.15
N ILE A 7 4.89 -12.13 11.27
CA ILE A 7 4.16 -11.00 11.86
C ILE A 7 4.12 -9.80 10.91
N ALA A 8 5.26 -9.47 10.28
CA ALA A 8 5.34 -8.37 9.33
C ALA A 8 4.51 -8.66 8.07
N ARG A 9 4.46 -9.91 7.62
CA ARG A 9 3.61 -10.36 6.51
C ARG A 9 2.13 -10.21 6.84
N GLY A 10 1.69 -10.71 8.00
CA GLY A 10 0.30 -10.60 8.44
C GLY A 10 -0.17 -9.14 8.58
N GLU A 11 0.66 -8.27 9.18
CA GLU A 11 0.35 -6.84 9.26
C GLU A 11 0.34 -6.16 7.88
N ALA A 12 1.23 -6.56 6.96
CA ALA A 12 1.24 -6.04 5.59
C ALA A 12 -0.01 -6.42 4.82
N GLU A 13 -0.45 -7.67 4.91
CA GLU A 13 -1.70 -8.13 4.28
C GLU A 13 -2.93 -7.44 4.87
N ARG A 14 -2.97 -7.28 6.21
CA ARG A 14 -4.06 -6.56 6.87
C ARG A 14 -4.13 -5.11 6.45
N LEU A 15 -3.00 -4.40 6.46
CA LEU A 15 -2.93 -3.00 6.03
C LEU A 15 -3.27 -2.86 4.54
N ALA A 16 -2.78 -3.75 3.67
CA ALA A 16 -3.13 -3.73 2.25
C ALA A 16 -4.63 -3.91 2.01
N ASN A 17 -5.31 -4.81 2.73
CA ASN A 17 -6.75 -4.97 2.64
C ASN A 17 -7.52 -3.72 3.09
N GLU A 18 -7.10 -3.09 4.19
CA GLU A 18 -7.70 -1.84 4.67
C GLU A 18 -7.54 -0.70 3.65
N ILE A 19 -6.36 -0.59 3.03
CA ILE A 19 -6.11 0.38 1.96
C ILE A 19 -7.01 0.07 0.76
N ALA A 20 -7.11 -1.19 0.34
CA ALA A 20 -7.97 -1.57 -0.79
C ALA A 20 -9.43 -1.18 -0.53
N ILE A 21 -9.95 -1.40 0.69
CA ILE A 21 -11.29 -0.97 1.09
C ILE A 21 -11.40 0.55 1.10
N ARG A 22 -10.45 1.28 1.68
CA ARG A 22 -10.46 2.74 1.73
C ARG A 22 -10.49 3.36 0.33
N GLU A 23 -9.64 2.87 -0.56
CA GLU A 23 -9.52 3.38 -1.93
C GLU A 23 -10.64 2.85 -2.84
N SER A 24 -11.39 1.81 -2.43
CA SER A 24 -12.54 1.28 -3.21
C SER A 24 -13.67 2.30 -3.42
N MET A 25 -13.76 3.33 -2.57
CA MET A 25 -14.73 4.42 -2.71
C MET A 25 -14.17 5.68 -3.38
N VAL A 26 -12.86 5.74 -3.67
CA VAL A 26 -12.19 6.95 -4.18
C VAL A 26 -11.75 6.71 -5.63
N PHE A 27 -12.69 6.91 -6.55
CA PHE A 27 -12.48 6.74 -8.00
C PHE A 27 -12.60 8.04 -8.82
N LEU A 28 -12.58 9.23 -8.21
CA LEU A 28 -12.97 10.47 -8.92
C LEU A 28 -12.08 11.70 -8.79
N GLU A 29 -11.03 11.71 -7.98
CA GLU A 29 -10.09 12.82 -7.98
C GLU A 29 -8.79 12.34 -8.60
N GLY A 30 -8.41 12.93 -9.73
CA GLY A 30 -7.32 12.49 -10.62
C GLY A 30 -5.94 12.32 -9.96
N ALA A 31 -4.86 12.66 -10.66
CA ALA A 31 -3.50 12.35 -10.19
C ALA A 31 -3.12 13.07 -8.88
N ALA A 32 -3.48 12.49 -7.73
CA ALA A 32 -2.94 12.85 -6.44
C ALA A 32 -1.54 12.23 -6.33
N TYR A 33 -0.54 12.98 -6.78
CA TYR A 33 0.87 12.63 -6.60
C TYR A 33 1.22 12.69 -5.11
N THR A 34 1.58 11.57 -4.50
CA THR A 34 1.95 11.49 -3.07
C THR A 34 3.06 10.47 -2.82
N GLY A 35 4.25 10.69 -3.40
CA GLY A 35 5.41 9.84 -3.18
C GLY A 35 6.64 10.29 -3.99
N PRO A 36 7.72 9.49 -4.08
CA PRO A 36 8.90 9.81 -4.91
C PRO A 36 8.67 9.58 -6.42
N GLY A 37 7.48 9.13 -6.84
CA GLY A 37 7.10 8.95 -8.24
C GLY A 37 5.58 9.07 -8.47
N PRO A 38 5.12 9.29 -9.71
CA PRO A 38 3.70 9.44 -10.03
C PRO A 38 2.82 8.28 -9.55
N GLY A 39 1.80 8.61 -8.75
CA GLY A 39 0.82 7.64 -8.24
C GLY A 39 1.35 6.66 -7.18
N LEU A 40 2.65 6.72 -6.84
CA LEU A 40 3.22 5.95 -5.74
C LEU A 40 2.81 6.60 -4.43
N ARG A 41 2.21 5.80 -3.54
CA ARG A 41 1.78 6.21 -2.21
C ARG A 41 2.57 5.45 -1.15
N THR A 42 2.79 6.10 -0.01
CA THR A 42 3.45 5.50 1.15
C THR A 42 2.51 5.52 2.35
N GLU A 43 2.37 4.39 3.03
CA GLU A 43 1.61 4.28 4.27
C GLU A 43 2.44 3.59 5.34
N ALA A 44 2.55 4.21 6.52
CA ALA A 44 3.31 3.69 7.64
C ALA A 44 2.38 3.36 8.81
N ARG A 45 2.59 2.19 9.42
CA ARG A 45 1.87 1.71 10.60
C ARG A 45 2.86 1.06 11.57
N GLY A 46 3.17 1.77 12.64
CA GLY A 46 4.15 1.30 13.62
C GLY A 46 5.50 1.01 12.95
N LYS A 47 5.94 -0.25 13.00
CA LYS A 47 7.20 -0.71 12.40
C LYS A 47 7.09 -1.13 10.93
N LEU A 48 5.90 -1.05 10.35
CA LEU A 48 5.63 -1.42 8.97
C LEU A 48 5.50 -0.17 8.10
N MET A 49 6.09 -0.19 6.92
CA MET A 49 5.85 0.80 5.87
C MET A 49 5.57 0.09 4.55
N LEU A 50 4.50 0.50 3.87
CA LEU A 50 4.11 0.02 2.56
C LEU A 50 4.26 1.14 1.53
N ASN A 51 4.87 0.82 0.40
CA ASN A 51 4.75 1.62 -0.81
C ASN A 51 3.81 0.88 -1.77
N TYR A 52 2.81 1.58 -2.31
CA TYR A 52 1.82 0.98 -3.19
C TYR A 52 1.38 1.92 -4.30
N LEU A 53 0.93 1.35 -5.40
CA LEU A 53 0.28 2.02 -6.52
C LEU A 53 -1.20 1.70 -6.51
N THR A 54 -2.03 2.63 -6.99
CA THR A 54 -3.44 2.35 -7.28
C THR A 54 -3.60 2.07 -8.77
N ASP A 55 -4.02 0.86 -9.12
CA ASP A 55 -4.40 0.47 -10.47
C ASP A 55 -5.93 0.60 -10.60
N VAL A 56 -6.36 1.80 -10.97
CA VAL A 56 -7.77 2.19 -11.12
C VAL A 56 -8.48 1.29 -12.14
N ARG A 57 -7.83 0.96 -13.25
CA ARG A 57 -8.46 0.13 -14.30
C ARG A 57 -8.64 -1.31 -13.86
N GLY A 58 -7.72 -1.82 -13.05
CA GLY A 58 -7.80 -3.15 -12.46
C GLY A 58 -8.52 -3.20 -11.12
N GLU A 59 -9.09 -2.07 -10.66
CA GLU A 59 -9.78 -1.92 -9.37
C GLU A 59 -9.01 -2.51 -8.18
N ARG A 60 -7.69 -2.27 -8.15
CA ARG A 60 -6.80 -2.88 -7.16
C ARG A 60 -5.70 -1.92 -6.72
N ILE A 61 -5.10 -2.23 -5.58
CA ILE A 61 -3.79 -1.68 -5.22
C ILE A 61 -2.69 -2.68 -5.54
N VAL A 62 -1.50 -2.17 -5.84
CA VAL A 62 -0.30 -2.97 -6.09
C VAL A 62 0.75 -2.54 -5.08
N VAL A 63 0.99 -3.38 -4.07
CA VAL A 63 2.07 -3.17 -3.10
C VAL A 63 3.40 -3.44 -3.80
N VAL A 64 4.22 -2.41 -3.96
CA VAL A 64 5.52 -2.48 -4.64
C VAL A 64 6.67 -2.73 -3.66
N GLN A 65 6.55 -2.24 -2.42
CA GLN A 65 7.57 -2.48 -1.40
C GLN A 65 6.94 -2.57 -0.02
N VAL A 66 7.50 -3.47 0.77
CA VAL A 66 7.21 -3.62 2.20
C VAL A 66 8.52 -3.45 2.96
N SER A 67 8.55 -2.49 3.88
CA SER A 67 9.70 -2.24 4.76
C SER A 67 9.28 -2.53 6.20
N TRP A 68 10.09 -3.32 6.90
CA TRP A 68 9.89 -3.67 8.29
C TRP A 68 11.08 -3.20 9.12
N PHE A 69 10.82 -2.43 10.17
CA PHE A 69 11.84 -1.80 11.02
C PHE A 69 11.94 -2.47 12.40
N GLY A 70 11.56 -3.74 12.51
CA GLY A 70 11.43 -4.46 13.77
C GLY A 70 12.32 -5.68 13.93
#